data_AF-A0A954Z2T3-F1
#
_entry.id   AF-A0A954Z2T3-F1
#
_cell.length_a   1.000
_cell.length_b   1.000
_cell.length_c   1.000
_cell.angle_alpha   90.00
_cell.angle_beta   90.00
_cell.angle_gamma   90.00
#
_symmetry.space_group_name_H-M   'P 1'
#
loop_
_entity.id
_entity.type
_entity.pdbx_description
1 polymer ?
#
loop_
_entity_poly.entity_id
_entity_poly.type
_entity_poly.pdbx_seq_one_letter_code
_entity_poly.pdbx_strand_id
1 'polypeptide(L)'
;MEDPALANFVIAADMMTVDLQTVDEETEVYLALDLFRRSDHQVLPVLSHDRRHKWIGMLSRERVFEAIREAMAETQQAMLEEHAGLTAIEQEGQLHNLVMGVTPTSRDMIQRLIVPMDALGKSLRDADFRRQYNAQVIAIEQPDGSVQCPPDIDRPLRSGQRLLAIVWNDATQPAENAETGA
;
A
#
# COMPACT_ATOMS: atom_id res chain seq x y z
N MET A 1 4.07 12.03 -55.39
CA MET A 1 4.74 13.15 -56.08
C MET A 1 4.16 14.39 -55.43
N GLU A 2 4.79 14.86 -54.37
CA GLU A 2 4.39 16.10 -53.67
C GLU A 2 4.80 17.26 -54.57
N ASP A 3 3.82 18.07 -54.98
CA ASP A 3 4.05 19.24 -55.80
C ASP A 3 4.49 20.40 -54.88
N PRO A 4 5.77 20.82 -54.88
CA PRO A 4 6.28 21.83 -53.97
C PRO A 4 5.63 23.21 -54.16
N ALA A 5 4.89 23.42 -55.25
CA ALA A 5 4.11 24.64 -55.44
C ALA A 5 2.91 24.75 -54.48
N LEU A 6 2.30 23.62 -54.08
CA LEU A 6 1.16 23.59 -53.14
C LEU A 6 1.56 24.02 -51.72
N ALA A 7 2.81 23.75 -51.30
CA ALA A 7 3.32 24.13 -49.99
C ALA A 7 3.42 25.66 -49.79
N ASN A 8 3.49 26.44 -50.88
CA ASN A 8 3.53 27.90 -50.82
C ASN A 8 2.13 28.57 -50.80
N PHE A 9 1.06 27.82 -51.03
CA PHE A 9 -0.32 28.35 -51.02
C PHE A 9 -1.06 28.09 -49.71
N VAL A 10 -0.65 27.07 -48.96
CA VAL A 10 -1.23 26.74 -47.65
C VAL A 10 -0.46 27.49 -46.57
N ILE A 11 -1.12 28.40 -45.86
CA ILE A 11 -0.50 29.08 -44.71
C ILE A 11 -0.73 28.27 -43.43
N ALA A 12 0.14 28.40 -42.43
CA ALA A 12 0.00 27.67 -41.16
C ALA A 12 -1.35 27.92 -40.47
N ALA A 13 -1.93 29.10 -40.68
CA ALA A 13 -3.26 29.44 -40.18
C ALA A 13 -4.39 28.60 -40.80
N ASP A 14 -4.19 28.03 -41.99
CA ASP A 14 -5.17 27.15 -42.63
C ASP A 14 -5.14 25.72 -42.06
N MET A 15 -4.03 25.34 -41.40
CA MET A 15 -3.80 24.02 -40.81
C MET A 15 -3.92 24.01 -39.28
N MET A 16 -4.03 25.17 -38.65
CA MET A 16 -4.00 25.27 -37.18
C MET A 16 -5.28 24.74 -36.55
N THR A 17 -5.13 24.06 -35.42
CA THR A 17 -6.25 23.76 -34.53
C THR A 17 -6.55 25.00 -33.70
N VAL A 18 -7.75 25.55 -33.81
CA VAL A 18 -8.12 26.83 -33.19
C VAL A 18 -8.52 26.66 -31.73
N ASP A 19 -9.21 25.58 -31.40
CA ASP A 19 -9.67 25.26 -30.04
C ASP A 19 -8.79 24.18 -29.43
N LEU A 20 -7.57 24.58 -29.04
CA LEU A 20 -6.58 23.70 -28.43
C LEU A 20 -6.72 23.75 -26.91
N GLN A 21 -6.82 22.57 -26.29
CA GLN A 21 -6.77 22.47 -24.83
C GLN A 21 -5.39 22.90 -24.34
N THR A 22 -5.37 23.75 -23.31
CA THR A 22 -4.16 24.27 -22.68
C THR A 22 -4.20 24.07 -21.18
N VAL A 23 -3.03 24.08 -20.56
CA VAL A 23 -2.86 24.12 -19.10
C VAL A 23 -2.19 25.42 -18.72
N ASP A 24 -2.35 25.84 -17.47
CA ASP A 24 -1.53 26.91 -16.90
C ASP A 24 -0.42 26.36 -15.99
N GLU A 25 0.50 27.23 -15.57
CA GLU A 25 1.63 26.86 -14.71
C GLU A 25 1.24 26.46 -13.27
N GLU A 26 0.04 26.82 -12.82
CA GLU A 26 -0.51 26.48 -11.50
C GLU A 26 -1.41 25.23 -11.55
N THR A 27 -1.63 24.68 -12.74
CA THR A 27 -2.51 23.55 -12.97
C THR A 27 -1.99 22.31 -12.26
N GLU A 28 -2.83 21.72 -11.42
CA GLU A 28 -2.50 20.48 -10.73
C GLU A 28 -2.21 19.34 -11.71
N VAL A 29 -1.19 18.55 -11.39
CA VAL A 29 -0.70 17.45 -12.22
C VAL A 29 -1.81 16.42 -12.54
N TYR A 30 -2.70 16.15 -11.59
CA TYR A 30 -3.86 15.27 -11.81
C TYR A 30 -4.92 15.86 -12.73
N LEU A 31 -5.12 17.18 -12.69
CA LEU A 31 -6.02 17.87 -13.61
C LEU A 31 -5.45 17.86 -15.03
N ALA A 32 -4.13 18.05 -15.17
CA ALA A 32 -3.45 17.90 -16.46
C ALA A 32 -3.61 16.48 -17.04
N LEU A 33 -3.57 15.43 -16.21
CA LEU A 33 -3.87 14.05 -16.66
C LEU A 33 -5.31 13.90 -17.16
N ASP A 34 -6.28 14.54 -16.50
CA ASP A 34 -7.68 14.50 -16.93
C ASP A 34 -7.86 15.18 -18.29
N LEU A 35 -7.17 16.31 -18.51
CA LEU A 35 -7.14 17.01 -19.81
C LEU A 35 -6.49 16.15 -20.91
N PHE A 36 -5.40 15.44 -20.60
CA PHE A 36 -4.81 14.45 -21.50
C PHE A 36 -5.73 13.25 -21.76
N ARG A 37 -6.63 12.89 -20.84
CA ARG A 37 -7.59 11.79 -21.07
C ARG A 37 -8.73 12.21 -21.98
N ARG A 38 -9.14 13.47 -21.90
CA ARG A 38 -10.24 14.05 -22.69
C ARG A 38 -9.81 14.49 -24.09
N SER A 39 -8.49 14.61 -24.32
CA SER A 39 -7.91 14.97 -25.61
C SER A 39 -7.06 13.82 -26.17
N ASP A 40 -7.04 13.67 -27.49
CA ASP A 40 -6.13 12.72 -28.16
C ASP A 40 -4.71 13.27 -28.32
N HIS A 41 -4.40 14.39 -27.66
CA HIS A 41 -3.10 15.04 -27.75
C HIS A 41 -2.10 14.42 -26.76
N GLN A 42 -0.83 14.36 -27.17
CA GLN A 42 0.28 13.89 -26.34
C GLN A 42 1.04 15.02 -25.64
N VAL A 43 0.77 16.25 -26.08
CA VAL A 43 1.36 17.47 -25.55
C VAL A 43 0.29 18.54 -25.39
N LEU A 44 0.39 19.33 -24.33
CA LEU A 44 -0.47 20.48 -24.05
C LEU A 44 0.41 21.73 -23.93
N PRO A 45 0.04 22.85 -24.55
CA PRO A 45 0.70 24.12 -24.30
C PRO A 45 0.48 24.55 -22.85
N VAL A 46 1.55 25.04 -22.22
CA VAL A 46 1.52 25.68 -20.92
C VAL A 46 1.48 27.18 -21.13
N LEU A 47 0.45 27.82 -20.62
CA LEU A 47 0.29 29.26 -20.63
C LEU A 47 0.56 29.82 -19.22
N SER A 48 0.96 31.08 -19.14
CA SER A 48 1.01 31.77 -17.85
C SER A 48 -0.39 31.88 -17.27
N HIS A 49 -0.45 31.81 -15.93
CA HIS A 49 -1.69 32.03 -15.20
C HIS A 49 -2.12 33.51 -15.24
N ASP A 50 -1.21 34.41 -15.59
CA ASP A 50 -1.50 35.83 -15.72
C ASP A 50 -2.54 36.14 -16.82
N ARG A 51 -3.12 37.34 -16.76
CA ARG A 51 -4.14 37.80 -17.73
C ARG A 51 -3.64 37.88 -19.17
N ARG A 52 -2.34 37.69 -19.41
CA ARG A 52 -1.73 37.79 -20.74
C ARG A 52 -1.62 36.44 -21.42
N HIS A 53 -1.86 35.33 -20.71
CA HIS A 53 -1.83 33.96 -21.24
C HIS A 53 -0.62 33.73 -22.17
N LYS A 54 0.54 34.19 -21.71
CA LYS A 54 1.78 34.08 -22.47
C LYS A 54 2.16 32.61 -22.53
N TRP A 55 2.53 32.14 -23.71
CA TRP A 55 3.08 30.79 -23.86
C TRP A 55 4.39 30.65 -23.08
N ILE A 56 4.43 29.68 -22.17
CA ILE A 56 5.58 29.35 -21.34
C ILE A 56 6.34 28.17 -21.95
N GLY A 57 5.61 27.16 -22.44
CA GLY A 57 6.23 25.96 -22.98
C GLY A 57 5.23 24.86 -23.30
N MET A 58 5.71 23.62 -23.30
CA MET A 58 4.92 22.44 -23.60
C MET A 58 5.01 21.45 -22.43
N LEU A 59 3.87 20.93 -22.01
CA LEU A 59 3.76 19.82 -21.09
C LEU A 59 3.50 18.56 -21.91
N SER A 60 4.30 17.51 -21.74
CA SER A 60 4.03 16.20 -22.35
C SER A 60 3.39 15.25 -21.35
N ARG A 61 2.57 14.33 -21.85
CA ARG A 61 1.96 13.28 -21.02
C ARG A 61 3.03 12.47 -20.26
N GLU A 62 4.14 12.16 -20.92
CA GLU A 62 5.27 11.44 -20.32
C GLU A 62 5.82 12.17 -19.09
N ARG A 63 6.07 13.49 -19.19
CA ARG A 63 6.60 14.28 -18.07
C ARG A 63 5.66 14.33 -16.87
N VAL A 64 4.35 14.37 -17.11
CA VAL A 64 3.35 14.30 -16.04
C VAL A 64 3.44 12.97 -15.29
N PHE A 65 3.57 11.85 -16.00
CA PHE A 65 3.73 10.53 -15.36
C PHE A 65 5.05 10.40 -14.60
N GLU A 66 6.14 10.92 -15.14
CA GLU A 66 7.44 10.93 -14.46
C GLU A 66 7.37 11.70 -13.14
N ALA A 67 6.80 12.90 -13.14
CA ALA A 67 6.65 13.72 -11.95
C ALA A 67 5.82 13.03 -10.86
N ILE A 68 4.72 12.36 -11.22
CA ILE A 68 3.91 11.60 -10.25
C ILE A 68 4.72 10.44 -9.66
N ARG A 69 5.44 9.70 -10.51
CA ARG A 69 6.26 8.56 -10.08
C ARG A 69 7.35 9.00 -9.10
N GLU A 70 8.02 10.12 -9.39
CA GLU A 70 9.05 10.70 -8.52
C GLU A 70 8.46 11.12 -7.17
N ALA A 71 7.34 11.85 -7.16
CA ALA A 71 6.68 12.25 -5.92
C ALA A 71 6.24 11.05 -5.06
N MET A 72 5.76 9.97 -5.70
CA MET A 72 5.43 8.72 -5.01
C MET A 72 6.66 8.04 -4.41
N ALA A 73 7.77 8.01 -5.14
CA ALA A 73 9.02 7.42 -4.66
C ALA A 73 9.57 8.18 -3.45
N GLU A 74 9.54 9.52 -3.46
CA GLU A 74 9.94 10.36 -2.33
C GLU A 74 9.06 10.09 -1.10
N THR A 75 7.74 10.02 -1.29
CA THR A 75 6.80 9.74 -0.19
C THR A 75 7.05 8.35 0.41
N GLN A 76 7.28 7.34 -0.44
CA GLN A 76 7.61 5.98 0.01
C GLN A 76 8.92 5.95 0.78
N GLN A 77 9.95 6.65 0.30
CA GLN A 77 11.23 6.71 0.98
C GLN A 77 11.12 7.39 2.34
N ALA A 78 10.40 8.51 2.43
CA ALA A 78 10.14 9.18 3.71
C ALA A 78 9.41 8.27 4.70
N MET A 79 8.40 7.50 4.24
CA MET A 79 7.70 6.53 5.08
C MET A 79 8.63 5.39 5.56
N LEU A 80 9.53 4.90 4.71
CA LEU A 80 10.49 3.86 5.08
C LEU A 80 11.50 4.37 6.12
N GLU A 81 11.98 5.60 5.95
CA GLU A 81 12.89 6.24 6.91
C GLU A 81 12.22 6.49 8.26
N GLU A 82 10.96 6.97 8.25
CA GLU A 82 10.16 7.14 9.47
C GLU A 82 9.92 5.79 10.17
N HIS A 83 9.52 4.76 9.43
CA HIS A 83 9.31 3.42 9.98
C HIS A 83 10.60 2.84 10.54
N ALA A 84 11.74 3.01 9.85
CA ALA A 84 13.04 2.59 10.35
C ALA A 84 13.38 3.30 11.68
N GLY A 85 13.13 4.60 11.78
CA GLY A 85 13.30 5.38 13.01
C GLY A 85 12.41 4.88 14.15
N LEU A 86 11.13 4.61 13.88
CA LEU A 86 10.20 4.05 14.86
C LEU A 86 10.65 2.67 15.35
N THR A 87 11.07 1.79 14.44
CA THR A 87 11.58 0.45 14.82
C THR A 87 12.86 0.52 15.64
N ALA A 88 13.74 1.49 15.36
CA ALA A 88 14.96 1.69 16.14
C ALA A 88 14.63 2.15 17.58
N ILE A 89 13.66 3.05 17.75
CA ILE A 89 13.17 3.50 19.05
C ILE A 89 12.50 2.35 19.82
N GLU A 90 11.69 1.53 19.15
CA GLU A 90 11.10 0.33 19.77
C GLU A 90 12.18 -0.65 20.26
N GLN A 91 13.21 -0.91 19.46
CA GLN A 91 14.33 -1.77 19.83
C GLN A 91 15.12 -1.22 21.03
N GLU A 92 15.36 0.09 21.08
CA GLU A 92 16.00 0.73 22.23
C GLU A 92 15.14 0.62 23.50
N GLY A 93 13.82 0.82 23.39
CA GLY A 93 12.90 0.58 24.50
C GLY A 93 12.89 -0.87 24.99
N GLN A 94 12.97 -1.84 24.08
CA GLN A 94 13.10 -3.26 24.43
C GLN A 94 14.43 -3.55 25.14
N LEU A 95 15.55 -3.00 24.65
CA LEU A 95 16.87 -3.11 25.27
C LEU A 95 16.88 -2.49 26.67
N HIS A 96 16.27 -1.31 26.82
CA HIS A 96 16.13 -0.64 28.11
C HIS A 96 15.33 -1.48 29.11
N ASN A 97 14.24 -2.13 28.66
CA ASN A 97 13.46 -3.05 29.48
C ASN A 97 14.28 -4.29 29.90
N LEU A 98 15.07 -4.86 29.00
CA LEU A 98 15.99 -5.97 29.32
C LEU A 98 17.04 -5.57 30.37
N VAL A 99 17.61 -4.37 30.26
CA VAL A 99 18.57 -3.82 31.24
C VAL A 99 17.90 -3.56 32.60
N MET A 100 16.64 -3.10 32.61
CA MET A 100 15.86 -2.95 33.83
C MET A 100 15.34 -4.28 34.41
N GLY A 101 15.64 -5.43 33.79
CA GLY A 101 15.13 -6.74 34.21
C GLY A 101 13.62 -6.91 34.01
N VAL A 102 12.98 -5.99 33.27
CA VAL A 102 11.58 -6.08 32.87
C VAL A 102 11.56 -6.87 31.57
N THR A 103 11.29 -8.17 31.64
CA THR A 103 11.13 -8.97 30.43
C THR A 103 9.95 -8.41 29.64
N PRO A 104 10.13 -7.79 28.45
CA PRO A 104 8.98 -7.42 27.65
C PRO A 104 8.35 -8.72 27.21
N THR A 105 7.20 -9.01 27.79
CA THR A 105 6.40 -10.15 27.39
C THR A 105 5.69 -9.73 26.11
N SER A 106 6.41 -9.68 24.98
CA SER A 106 5.83 -9.47 23.65
C SER A 106 5.05 -10.72 23.25
N ARG A 107 3.99 -11.03 24.00
CA ARG A 107 3.09 -12.18 23.82
C ARG A 107 1.85 -11.82 22.99
N ASP A 108 1.70 -10.56 22.59
CA ASP A 108 0.43 -10.01 22.12
C ASP A 108 0.46 -9.44 20.68
N MET A 109 1.39 -9.89 19.82
CA MET A 109 1.37 -9.48 18.41
C MET A 109 0.28 -10.21 17.64
N ILE A 110 -0.64 -9.45 17.02
CA ILE A 110 -1.68 -9.97 16.13
C ILE A 110 -1.05 -10.37 14.80
N GLN A 111 -1.18 -11.64 14.44
CA GLN A 111 -0.65 -12.22 13.21
C GLN A 111 -1.78 -12.65 12.27
N ARG A 112 -1.52 -12.56 10.96
CA ARG A 112 -2.38 -13.14 9.92
C ARG A 112 -1.89 -14.55 9.58
N LEU A 113 -2.71 -15.55 9.86
CA LEU A 113 -2.42 -16.96 9.60
C LEU A 113 -3.33 -17.49 8.50
N ILE A 114 -2.80 -18.40 7.68
CA ILE A 114 -3.63 -19.22 6.80
C ILE A 114 -4.33 -20.28 7.66
N VAL A 115 -5.57 -20.63 7.32
CA VAL A 115 -6.28 -21.73 8.00
C VAL A 115 -5.48 -23.03 7.82
N PRO A 116 -5.04 -23.70 8.92
CA PRO A 116 -4.35 -24.98 8.85
C PRO A 116 -5.20 -26.04 8.15
N MET A 117 -4.57 -26.92 7.38
CA MET A 117 -5.27 -27.94 6.59
C MET A 117 -6.10 -28.90 7.45
N ASP A 118 -5.67 -29.16 8.68
CA ASP A 118 -6.34 -30.01 9.67
C ASP A 118 -7.46 -29.29 10.44
N ALA A 119 -7.57 -27.97 10.30
CA ALA A 119 -8.65 -27.14 10.83
C ALA A 119 -9.71 -26.80 9.77
N LEU A 120 -9.47 -27.08 8.48
CA LEU A 120 -10.45 -26.87 7.41
C LEU A 120 -11.70 -27.71 7.64
N GLY A 121 -12.88 -27.07 7.54
CA GLY A 121 -14.17 -27.71 7.77
C GLY A 121 -14.54 -27.86 9.25
N LYS A 122 -13.65 -27.55 10.20
CA LYS A 122 -13.95 -27.48 11.64
C LYS A 122 -14.35 -26.07 12.03
N SER A 123 -15.16 -25.92 13.08
CA SER A 123 -15.40 -24.62 13.70
C SER A 123 -14.20 -24.18 14.53
N LEU A 124 -14.11 -22.89 14.89
CA LEU A 124 -13.07 -22.41 15.82
C LEU A 124 -13.16 -23.12 17.18
N ARG A 125 -14.38 -23.47 17.61
CA ARG A 125 -14.63 -24.24 18.82
C ARG A 125 -14.03 -25.66 18.72
N ASP A 126 -14.26 -26.34 17.61
CA ASP A 126 -13.83 -27.74 17.43
C ASP A 126 -12.34 -27.87 17.12
N ALA A 127 -11.74 -26.86 16.50
CA ALA A 127 -10.32 -26.83 16.19
C ALA A 127 -9.45 -26.45 17.41
N ASP A 128 -10.06 -25.99 18.52
CA ASP A 128 -9.39 -25.64 19.79
C ASP A 128 -8.05 -24.92 19.60
N PHE A 129 -8.09 -23.81 18.85
CA PHE A 129 -6.87 -23.13 18.37
C PHE A 129 -5.92 -22.72 19.49
N ARG A 130 -6.48 -22.45 20.66
CA ARG A 130 -5.73 -22.07 21.85
C ARG A 130 -4.82 -23.19 22.32
N ARG A 131 -5.28 -24.45 22.32
CA ARG A 131 -4.49 -25.60 22.77
C ARG A 131 -3.66 -26.20 21.64
N GLN A 132 -4.21 -26.24 20.43
CA GLN A 132 -3.58 -26.96 19.33
C GLN A 132 -2.50 -26.13 18.63
N TYR A 133 -2.65 -24.80 18.57
CA TYR A 133 -1.74 -23.90 17.86
C TYR A 133 -1.18 -22.77 18.73
N ASN A 134 -1.41 -22.81 20.06
CA ASN A 134 -1.04 -21.72 20.98
C ASN A 134 -1.47 -20.35 20.45
N ALA A 135 -2.67 -20.29 19.87
CA ALA A 135 -3.16 -19.12 19.18
C ALA A 135 -4.59 -18.80 19.59
N GLN A 136 -4.88 -17.52 19.81
CA GLN A 136 -6.25 -17.03 20.01
C GLN A 136 -6.70 -16.24 18.80
N VAL A 137 -7.66 -16.80 18.06
CA VAL A 137 -8.29 -16.14 16.92
C VAL A 137 -9.22 -15.04 17.42
N ILE A 138 -8.99 -13.82 16.95
CA ILE A 138 -9.75 -12.61 17.31
C ILE A 138 -10.63 -12.10 16.17
N ALA A 139 -10.36 -12.51 14.93
CA ALA A 139 -11.16 -12.19 13.75
C ALA A 139 -10.85 -13.15 12.58
N ILE A 140 -11.77 -13.23 11.62
CA ILE A 140 -11.59 -13.99 10.37
C ILE A 140 -11.72 -13.05 9.18
N GLU A 141 -10.71 -13.02 8.33
CA GLU A 141 -10.74 -12.34 7.04
C GLU A 141 -11.26 -13.30 5.96
N GLN A 142 -12.25 -12.84 5.20
CA GLN A 142 -12.82 -13.54 4.05
C GLN A 142 -11.98 -13.32 2.78
N PRO A 143 -12.14 -14.17 1.74
CA PRO A 143 -11.43 -14.00 0.47
C PRO A 143 -11.69 -12.67 -0.26
N ASP A 144 -12.83 -12.01 0.03
CA ASP A 144 -13.19 -10.69 -0.50
C ASP A 144 -12.53 -9.53 0.26
N GLY A 145 -11.71 -9.82 1.27
CA GLY A 145 -11.04 -8.84 2.12
C GLY A 145 -11.89 -8.32 3.28
N SER A 146 -13.16 -8.73 3.40
CA SER A 146 -14.00 -8.36 4.53
C SER A 146 -13.52 -9.05 5.81
N VAL A 147 -13.56 -8.34 6.94
CA VAL A 147 -13.14 -8.86 8.24
C VAL A 147 -14.36 -9.07 9.13
N GLN A 148 -14.51 -10.31 9.60
CA GLN A 148 -15.53 -10.68 10.58
C GLN A 148 -14.95 -10.57 11.99
N CYS A 149 -15.45 -9.61 12.75
CA CYS A 149 -15.13 -9.40 14.17
C CYS A 149 -16.43 -9.10 14.96
N PRO A 150 -16.75 -9.86 16.03
CA PRO A 150 -16.05 -11.05 16.50
C PRO A 150 -16.21 -12.23 15.51
N PRO A 151 -15.28 -13.20 15.53
CA PRO A 151 -15.39 -14.37 14.68
C PRO A 151 -16.57 -15.23 15.15
N ASP A 152 -17.28 -15.82 14.19
CA ASP A 152 -18.31 -16.80 14.50
C ASP A 152 -17.65 -18.13 14.87
N ILE A 153 -17.75 -18.49 16.15
CA ILE A 153 -17.04 -19.62 16.74
C ILE A 153 -17.57 -20.98 16.31
N ASP A 154 -18.83 -21.05 15.86
CA ASP A 154 -19.52 -22.29 15.49
C ASP A 154 -19.51 -22.52 13.97
N ARG A 155 -19.12 -21.50 13.19
CA ARG A 155 -19.04 -21.60 11.73
C ARG A 155 -17.78 -22.36 11.28
N PRO A 156 -17.91 -23.32 10.35
CA PRO A 156 -16.76 -24.04 9.79
C PRO A 156 -15.80 -23.12 9.03
N LEU A 157 -14.51 -23.30 9.29
CA LEU A 157 -13.42 -22.63 8.58
C LEU A 157 -13.31 -23.14 7.13
N ARG A 158 -13.05 -22.21 6.21
CA ARG A 158 -12.98 -22.48 4.77
C ARG A 158 -11.62 -22.16 4.19
N SER A 159 -11.30 -22.83 3.09
CA SER A 159 -10.12 -22.51 2.30
C SER A 159 -10.26 -21.09 1.73
N GLY A 160 -9.15 -20.34 1.73
CA GLY A 160 -9.11 -18.94 1.29
C GLY A 160 -9.40 -17.91 2.39
N GLN A 161 -9.86 -18.33 3.56
CA GLN A 161 -9.96 -17.45 4.74
C GLN A 161 -8.60 -17.26 5.41
N ARG A 162 -8.42 -16.14 6.11
CA ARG A 162 -7.26 -15.89 6.96
C ARG A 162 -7.69 -15.63 8.40
N LEU A 163 -6.93 -16.13 9.35
CA LEU A 163 -7.17 -15.97 10.78
C LEU A 163 -6.32 -14.83 11.30
N LEU A 164 -6.96 -13.85 11.96
CA LEU A 164 -6.26 -12.86 12.75
C LEU A 164 -6.14 -13.43 14.16
N ALA A 165 -4.93 -13.73 14.61
CA ALA A 165 -4.71 -14.42 15.87
C ALA A 165 -3.52 -13.84 16.65
N ILE A 166 -3.64 -13.87 17.98
CA ILE A 166 -2.51 -13.64 18.88
C ILE A 166 -1.85 -14.99 19.13
N VAL A 167 -0.56 -15.12 18.83
CA VAL A 167 0.19 -16.38 18.97
C VAL A 167 1.18 -16.26 20.12
N TRP A 168 1.16 -17.23 21.03
CA TRP A 168 2.11 -17.32 22.13
C TRP A 168 3.24 -18.28 21.78
N ASN A 169 4.48 -17.86 22.03
CA ASN A 169 5.63 -18.75 21.92
C ASN A 169 5.90 -19.45 23.26
N ASP A 170 5.78 -20.78 23.28
CA ASP A 170 6.12 -21.64 24.42
C ASP A 170 7.63 -21.91 24.53
N ALA A 171 8.46 -20.91 24.27
CA ALA A 171 9.90 -21.00 24.55
C ALA A 171 10.20 -20.68 26.02
N THR A 172 9.46 -21.25 26.97
CA THR A 172 9.86 -21.38 28.37
C THR A 172 9.06 -22.50 29.03
N GLN A 173 9.38 -23.76 28.69
CA GLN A 173 9.11 -24.85 29.62
C GLN A 173 10.21 -24.83 30.68
N PRO A 174 9.91 -24.53 31.96
CA PRO A 174 10.81 -24.95 33.02
C PRO A 174 10.84 -26.48 33.01
N ALA A 175 12.05 -27.04 32.86
CA ALA A 175 12.29 -28.46 33.03
C ALA A 175 11.97 -28.81 34.49
N GLU A 176 10.76 -29.32 34.74
CA GLU A 176 10.38 -29.91 36.00
C GLU A 176 10.45 -31.44 35.87
N ASN A 177 11.24 -32.03 36.77
CA ASN A 177 11.27 -33.43 37.19
C ASN A 177 12.34 -34.35 36.57
N ALA A 178 13.53 -34.33 37.18
CA ALA A 178 14.39 -35.50 37.30
C ALA A 178 15.19 -35.50 38.62
N GLU A 179 14.51 -35.48 39.78
CA GLU A 179 15.10 -35.94 41.06
C GLU A 179 14.06 -36.62 41.95
N THR A 180 13.95 -37.95 41.84
CA THR A 180 13.75 -38.93 42.93
C THR A 180 13.95 -40.30 42.28
N GLY A 181 15.02 -41.06 42.53
CA GLY A 181 15.44 -41.59 43.82
C GLY A 181 15.25 -43.12 43.79
N ALA A 182 16.35 -43.85 43.59
CA ALA A 182 16.55 -45.25 44.01
C ALA A 182 18.05 -45.55 43.98
#